data_AF-A0A812TAL1-F1
#
_entry.id   AF-A0A812TAL1-F1
#
_cell.length_a   1.000
_cell.length_b   1.000
_cell.length_c   1.000
_cell.angle_alpha   90.00
_cell.angle_beta   90.00
_cell.angle_gamma   90.00
#
_symmetry.space_group_name_H-M   'P 1'
#
loop_
_entity.id
_entity.type
_entity.pdbx_description
1 polymer ?
#
loop_
_entity_poly.entity_id
_entity_poly.type
_entity_poly.pdbx_seq_one_letter_code
_entity_poly.pdbx_strand_id
1 'polypeptide(L)'
;EPSTTVFVEYPGYPGNLPLTSGGVKAFAADFLEGRVESDDQTQTLSWLFTQGVDPGCTGPCSATNCCTVAIHEGMDCSSDASIGDPYWNKQLVSTNPWQDAKYVIQGSLPTAANDVSVTSGFGAAQINGRAAVVYDSAGVRVGCATITVAKKQKKELINGAIDKLNMAVDQLMDHIKDAIEDLAEAANKSHHYG
;
A
#
# COMPACT_ATOMS: atom_id res chain seq x y z
N GLU A 1 12.53 -1.02 -0.40
CA GLU A 1 11.88 0.28 -0.71
C GLU A 1 10.44 0.09 -1.16
N PRO A 2 9.44 0.73 -0.53
CA PRO A 2 8.11 0.79 -1.10
C PRO A 2 8.16 1.55 -2.44
N SER A 3 7.60 0.95 -3.49
CA SER A 3 7.49 1.59 -4.80
C SER A 3 6.60 2.83 -4.70
N THR A 4 7.22 4.02 -4.72
CA THR A 4 6.46 5.28 -4.77
C THR A 4 5.92 5.47 -6.18
N THR A 5 4.59 5.47 -6.31
CA THR A 5 3.91 5.85 -7.55
C THR A 5 3.69 7.36 -7.56
N VAL A 6 3.90 8.03 -8.69
CA VAL A 6 3.73 9.49 -8.85
C VAL A 6 2.63 9.74 -9.88
N PHE A 7 1.66 10.59 -9.55
CA PHE A 7 0.61 10.97 -10.49
C PHE A 7 1.10 12.01 -11.48
N VAL A 8 0.69 11.81 -12.72
CA VAL A 8 0.81 12.75 -13.83
C VAL A 8 -0.55 13.39 -14.10
N GLU A 9 -0.55 14.45 -14.88
CA GLU A 9 -1.79 15.05 -15.40
C GLU A 9 -2.62 14.00 -16.16
N TYR A 10 -3.92 14.02 -15.93
CA TYR A 10 -4.84 13.11 -16.60
C TYR A 10 -4.93 13.46 -18.11
N PRO A 11 -4.85 12.47 -19.02
CA PRO A 11 -4.94 12.73 -20.45
C PRO A 11 -6.23 13.45 -20.84
N GLY A 12 -6.10 14.64 -21.43
CA GLY A 12 -7.24 15.44 -21.85
C GLY A 12 -7.89 16.27 -20.73
N TYR A 13 -7.25 16.39 -19.57
CA TYR A 13 -7.72 17.29 -18.51
C TYR A 13 -7.80 18.75 -19.03
N PRO A 14 -8.97 19.40 -18.97
CA PRO A 14 -9.13 20.75 -19.52
C PRO A 14 -8.75 21.87 -18.55
N GLY A 15 -8.44 21.55 -17.30
CA GLY A 15 -8.11 22.52 -16.25
C GLY A 15 -6.63 22.91 -16.23
N ASN A 16 -6.21 23.58 -15.16
CA ASN A 16 -4.85 24.10 -14.99
C ASN A 16 -4.23 23.76 -13.63
N LEU A 17 -4.70 22.69 -12.98
CA LEU A 17 -4.15 22.26 -11.70
C LEU A 17 -2.70 21.77 -11.91
N PRO A 18 -1.70 22.34 -11.21
CA PRO A 18 -0.32 21.94 -11.36
C PRO A 18 -0.06 20.61 -10.66
N LEU A 19 -0.38 19.49 -11.33
CA LEU A 19 -0.01 18.14 -10.91
C LEU A 19 1.48 17.95 -11.09
N THR A 20 2.21 18.50 -10.14
CA THR A 20 3.66 18.49 -10.12
C THR A 20 4.14 17.29 -9.31
N SER A 21 5.29 16.77 -9.72
CA SER A 21 6.01 15.60 -9.22
C SER A 21 6.40 15.71 -7.74
N GLY A 22 5.41 15.69 -6.85
CA GLY A 22 5.53 15.44 -5.41
C GLY A 22 4.77 14.18 -4.98
N GLY A 23 3.89 13.68 -5.87
CA GLY A 23 3.39 12.30 -5.91
C GLY A 23 2.39 11.95 -4.82
N VAL A 24 1.14 11.73 -5.22
CA VAL A 24 0.17 10.94 -4.47
C VAL A 24 0.78 9.55 -4.24
N LYS A 25 1.31 9.31 -3.05
CA LYS A 25 1.91 8.01 -2.72
C LYS A 25 0.83 6.98 -2.44
N ALA A 26 0.25 6.41 -3.50
CA ALA A 26 -0.68 5.27 -3.41
C ALA A 26 0.05 4.03 -2.88
N PHE A 27 0.02 3.80 -1.57
CA PHE A 27 0.40 2.52 -0.99
C PHE A 27 -0.78 1.57 -1.12
N ALA A 28 -0.73 0.64 -2.08
CA ALA A 28 -1.47 -0.61 -2.01
C ALA A 28 -0.60 -1.59 -1.20
N ALA A 29 -0.57 -1.41 0.13
CA ALA A 29 0.26 -2.24 1.01
C ALA A 29 -0.56 -3.37 1.64
N ASP A 30 -0.13 -4.60 1.34
CA ASP A 30 -0.34 -5.80 2.17
C ASP A 30 0.36 -5.62 3.54
N PHE A 31 -0.35 -5.01 4.49
CA PHE A 31 0.00 -4.97 5.92
C PHE A 31 -1.34 -4.97 6.67
N LEU A 32 -1.76 -5.94 7.47
CA LEU A 32 -1.11 -7.01 8.22
C LEU A 32 -2.11 -8.18 8.39
N GLU A 33 -1.57 -9.39 8.39
CA GLU A 33 -2.18 -10.64 8.88
C GLU A 33 -3.50 -11.11 8.23
N GLY A 34 -3.38 -12.08 7.31
CA GLY A 34 -4.46 -13.04 7.11
C GLY A 34 -4.56 -13.68 5.74
N ARG A 35 -3.79 -14.76 5.54
CA ARG A 35 -4.07 -15.92 4.64
C ARG A 35 -4.37 -15.70 3.15
N VAL A 36 -3.76 -16.56 2.34
CA VAL A 36 -4.30 -16.94 1.03
C VAL A 36 -5.44 -17.92 1.28
N GLU A 37 -6.66 -17.53 0.92
CA GLU A 37 -7.63 -18.24 0.08
C GLU A 37 -8.99 -17.53 0.19
N SER A 38 -9.50 -17.06 -0.96
CA SER A 38 -10.84 -16.49 -1.22
C SER A 38 -11.58 -15.87 -0.02
N ASP A 39 -11.37 -14.59 0.30
CA ASP A 39 -12.45 -13.75 0.88
C ASP A 39 -12.20 -12.24 1.05
N ASP A 40 -10.96 -11.70 1.02
CA ASP A 40 -10.80 -10.33 1.56
C ASP A 40 -11.00 -9.16 0.59
N GLN A 41 -10.82 -9.31 -0.73
CA GLN A 41 -11.38 -8.43 -1.78
C GLN A 41 -11.19 -6.90 -1.61
N THR A 42 -10.29 -6.48 -0.71
CA THR A 42 -10.21 -5.12 -0.15
C THR A 42 -8.85 -4.52 -0.41
N GLN A 43 -8.85 -3.24 -0.74
CA GLN A 43 -7.68 -2.44 -1.06
C GLN A 43 -7.52 -1.38 0.00
N THR A 44 -6.33 -1.34 0.59
CA THR A 44 -5.91 -0.23 1.42
C THR A 44 -5.21 0.79 0.54
N LEU A 45 -5.67 2.04 0.58
CA LEU A 45 -5.11 3.16 -0.15
C LEU A 45 -4.55 4.18 0.85
N SER A 46 -3.32 4.59 0.65
CA SER A 46 -2.74 5.76 1.32
C SER A 46 -2.31 6.78 0.28
N TRP A 47 -2.19 8.05 0.62
CA TRP A 47 -1.69 9.08 -0.27
C TRP A 47 -1.12 10.28 0.47
N LEU A 48 -0.24 10.99 -0.21
CA LEU A 48 0.30 12.26 0.20
C LEU A 48 0.23 13.24 -0.97
N PHE A 49 -0.67 14.21 -0.90
CA PHE A 49 -0.77 15.30 -1.85
C PHE A 49 0.04 16.49 -1.34
N THR A 50 1.14 16.82 -2.03
CA THR A 50 1.92 18.03 -1.71
C THR A 50 1.52 19.22 -2.59
N GLN A 51 0.87 18.96 -3.74
CA GLN A 51 0.37 19.94 -4.70
C GLN A 51 -0.53 19.30 -5.76
N GLY A 52 -1.19 20.13 -6.58
CA GLY A 52 -1.87 19.72 -7.80
C GLY A 52 -3.25 19.13 -7.65
N VAL A 53 -3.77 19.04 -6.42
CA VAL A 53 -5.17 18.68 -6.17
C VAL A 53 -6.06 19.91 -6.14
N ASP A 54 -7.34 19.71 -6.45
CA ASP A 54 -8.33 20.79 -6.47
C ASP A 54 -8.54 21.40 -5.07
N PRO A 55 -8.28 22.71 -4.87
CA PRO A 55 -8.53 23.39 -3.61
C PRO A 55 -10.00 23.42 -3.19
N GLY A 56 -10.94 23.07 -4.09
CA GLY A 56 -12.35 22.88 -3.76
C GLY A 56 -12.64 21.67 -2.85
N CYS A 57 -11.69 20.72 -2.74
CA CYS A 57 -11.85 19.51 -1.95
C CYS A 57 -11.66 19.71 -0.45
N THR A 58 -12.44 20.61 0.17
CA THR A 58 -12.33 21.00 1.59
C THR A 58 -13.37 20.34 2.49
N GLY A 59 -14.24 19.52 1.93
CA GLY A 59 -15.31 18.85 2.68
C GLY A 59 -16.25 18.05 1.79
N PRO A 60 -17.47 17.76 2.27
CA PRO A 60 -18.47 17.04 1.50
C PRO A 60 -18.82 17.76 0.21
N CYS A 61 -19.02 16.98 -0.85
CA CYS A 61 -19.39 17.45 -2.19
C CYS A 61 -20.40 16.46 -2.79
N SER A 62 -21.24 16.93 -3.72
CA SER A 62 -22.37 16.18 -4.28
C SER A 62 -22.13 15.64 -5.68
N ALA A 63 -21.08 16.10 -6.37
CA ALA A 63 -20.72 15.55 -7.67
C ALA A 63 -20.26 14.09 -7.54
N THR A 64 -20.55 13.27 -8.55
CA THR A 64 -20.10 11.87 -8.58
C THR A 64 -18.57 11.81 -8.58
N ASN A 65 -17.98 10.92 -7.78
CA ASN A 65 -16.53 10.78 -7.61
C ASN A 65 -15.84 12.03 -7.04
N CYS A 66 -16.57 13.01 -6.52
CA CYS A 66 -15.95 14.26 -6.10
C CYS A 66 -14.90 14.03 -5.00
N CYS A 67 -13.71 14.56 -5.24
CA CYS A 67 -12.55 14.45 -4.35
C CYS A 67 -12.20 13.01 -4.00
N THR A 68 -12.32 12.06 -4.94
CA THR A 68 -11.99 10.65 -4.72
C THR A 68 -10.69 10.24 -5.41
N VAL A 69 -10.11 9.13 -4.92
CA VAL A 69 -9.09 8.37 -5.62
C VAL A 69 -9.67 7.00 -5.96
N ALA A 70 -9.73 6.66 -7.24
CA ALA A 70 -10.32 5.39 -7.71
C ALA A 70 -9.29 4.58 -8.51
N ILE A 71 -9.35 3.24 -8.41
CA ILE A 71 -8.64 2.35 -9.33
C ILE A 71 -9.49 2.13 -10.56
N HIS A 72 -8.88 2.12 -11.74
CA HIS A 72 -9.51 2.06 -13.04
C HIS A 72 -9.16 0.78 -13.81
N GLU A 73 -9.93 0.50 -14.87
CA GLU A 73 -9.80 -0.69 -15.71
C GLU A 73 -8.49 -0.72 -16.51
N GLY A 74 -7.97 0.44 -16.87
CA GLY A 74 -6.72 0.59 -17.60
C GLY A 74 -5.49 0.19 -16.81
N MET A 75 -4.41 -0.11 -17.52
CA MET A 75 -3.10 -0.45 -16.94
C MET A 75 -2.02 0.61 -17.20
N ASP A 76 -2.41 1.74 -17.78
CA ASP A 76 -1.55 2.89 -18.07
C ASP A 76 -2.33 4.19 -17.96
N CYS A 77 -1.59 5.30 -18.07
CA CYS A 77 -2.14 6.65 -18.08
C CYS A 77 -1.96 7.33 -19.44
N SER A 78 -1.97 6.57 -20.54
CA SER A 78 -1.61 7.10 -21.86
C SER A 78 -2.77 7.84 -22.54
N SER A 79 -4.01 7.45 -22.28
CA SER A 79 -5.20 8.08 -22.87
C SER A 79 -6.43 7.86 -22.00
N ASP A 80 -7.42 8.76 -22.11
CA ASP A 80 -8.73 8.59 -21.45
C ASP A 80 -9.38 7.24 -21.81
N ALA A 81 -9.29 6.86 -23.09
CA ALA A 81 -9.83 5.60 -23.60
C ALA A 81 -9.13 4.35 -23.03
N SER A 82 -7.81 4.39 -22.81
CA SER A 82 -7.07 3.26 -22.24
C SER A 82 -7.26 3.12 -20.73
N ILE A 83 -7.55 4.22 -20.03
CA ILE A 83 -7.81 4.24 -18.58
C ILE A 83 -9.19 3.63 -18.27
N GLY A 84 -10.22 3.93 -19.06
CA GLY A 84 -11.54 3.32 -18.92
C GLY A 84 -12.28 3.70 -17.62
N ASP A 85 -13.20 2.84 -17.18
CA ASP A 85 -14.07 3.09 -16.02
C ASP A 85 -13.41 2.70 -14.70
N PRO A 86 -13.95 3.16 -13.54
CA PRO A 86 -13.52 2.65 -12.24
C PRO A 86 -13.69 1.13 -12.17
N TYR A 87 -12.69 0.43 -11.62
CA TYR A 87 -12.57 -1.02 -11.64
C TYR A 87 -12.96 -1.63 -10.31
N TRP A 88 -14.03 -2.42 -10.30
CA TRP A 88 -14.45 -3.23 -9.16
C TRP A 88 -15.29 -4.42 -9.64
N ASN A 89 -15.42 -5.45 -8.80
CA ASN A 89 -16.20 -6.64 -9.12
C ASN A 89 -17.69 -6.35 -8.91
N LYS A 90 -18.36 -5.96 -9.99
CA LYS A 90 -19.80 -5.63 -10.00
C LYS A 90 -20.71 -6.80 -9.59
N GLN A 91 -20.22 -8.05 -9.60
CA GLN A 91 -20.97 -9.22 -9.14
C GLN A 91 -20.96 -9.35 -7.61
N LEU A 92 -19.92 -8.85 -6.95
CA LEU A 92 -19.72 -8.97 -5.51
C LEU A 92 -20.01 -7.66 -4.78
N VAL A 93 -19.79 -6.52 -5.45
CA VAL A 93 -20.01 -5.18 -4.93
C VAL A 93 -20.94 -4.42 -5.88
N SER A 94 -22.17 -4.17 -5.44
CA SER A 94 -23.26 -3.66 -6.29
C SER A 94 -23.19 -2.15 -6.54
N THR A 95 -22.51 -1.41 -5.66
CA THR A 95 -22.28 0.04 -5.79
C THR A 95 -20.80 0.33 -6.02
N ASN A 96 -20.48 1.46 -6.65
CA ASN A 96 -19.08 1.85 -6.86
C ASN A 96 -18.40 2.10 -5.49
N PRO A 97 -17.44 1.26 -5.06
CA PRO A 97 -16.85 1.37 -3.73
C PRO A 97 -15.82 2.51 -3.64
N TRP A 98 -15.37 3.04 -4.77
CA TRP A 98 -14.43 4.16 -4.82
C TRP A 98 -15.06 5.51 -4.40
N GLN A 99 -16.39 5.60 -4.29
CA GLN A 99 -17.07 6.81 -3.79
C GLN A 99 -16.65 7.17 -2.36
N ASP A 100 -16.21 6.19 -1.57
CA ASP A 100 -15.82 6.36 -0.18
C ASP A 100 -14.32 6.67 -0.03
N ALA A 101 -13.54 6.53 -1.10
CA ALA A 101 -12.11 6.82 -1.13
C ALA A 101 -11.83 8.34 -1.27
N LYS A 102 -12.44 9.14 -0.40
CA LYS A 102 -12.39 10.61 -0.45
C LYS A 102 -11.12 11.16 0.18
N TYR A 103 -10.55 12.19 -0.43
CA TYR A 103 -9.54 13.05 0.17
C TYR A 103 -10.13 14.42 0.52
N VAL A 104 -9.64 15.00 1.61
CA VAL A 104 -10.06 16.33 2.09
C VAL A 104 -8.83 17.16 2.40
N ILE A 105 -8.72 18.33 1.77
CA ILE A 105 -7.68 19.31 2.01
C ILE A 105 -8.02 20.09 3.28
N GLN A 106 -7.15 19.98 4.28
CA GLN A 106 -7.24 20.76 5.52
C GLN A 106 -6.14 21.83 5.56
N GLY A 107 -6.52 23.10 5.37
CA GLY A 107 -5.59 24.23 5.41
C GLY A 107 -4.69 24.32 4.18
N SER A 108 -3.43 24.72 4.36
CA SER A 108 -2.42 24.68 3.29
C SER A 108 -1.84 23.26 3.17
N LEU A 109 -1.67 22.78 1.93
CA LEU A 109 -0.94 21.55 1.60
C LEU A 109 0.36 21.39 2.44
N PRO A 110 0.76 20.16 2.81
CA PRO A 110 0.32 18.88 2.26
C PRO A 110 -0.93 18.27 2.91
N THR A 111 -1.68 17.49 2.13
CA THR A 111 -2.81 16.67 2.57
C THR A 111 -2.46 15.20 2.49
N ALA A 112 -2.55 14.48 3.60
CA ALA A 112 -2.28 13.05 3.65
C ALA A 112 -3.52 12.29 4.11
N ALA A 113 -3.76 11.12 3.52
CA ALA A 113 -4.60 10.10 4.13
C ALA A 113 -3.82 8.79 4.16
N ASN A 114 -3.99 8.04 5.22
CA ASN A 114 -3.39 6.72 5.34
C ASN A 114 -4.51 5.72 5.58
N ASP A 115 -4.33 4.53 5.02
CA ASP A 115 -5.12 3.33 5.30
C ASP A 115 -6.62 3.42 4.98
N VAL A 116 -6.96 4.13 3.89
CA VAL A 116 -8.33 4.17 3.35
C VAL A 116 -8.67 2.80 2.76
N SER A 117 -9.53 2.06 3.46
CA SER A 117 -9.93 0.71 3.07
C SER A 117 -11.15 0.72 2.15
N VAL A 118 -11.04 0.04 1.01
CA VAL A 118 -12.08 -0.05 -0.02
C VAL A 118 -12.25 -1.49 -0.48
N THR A 119 -13.43 -2.08 -0.30
CA THR A 119 -13.72 -3.43 -0.83
C THR A 119 -14.10 -3.33 -2.31
N SER A 120 -13.14 -3.57 -3.22
CA SER A 120 -13.42 -3.58 -4.67
C SER A 120 -13.94 -4.90 -5.18
N GLY A 121 -13.79 -5.99 -4.43
CA GLY A 121 -14.14 -7.31 -4.92
C GLY A 121 -13.05 -8.03 -5.71
N PHE A 122 -11.83 -7.49 -5.71
CA PHE A 122 -10.67 -8.04 -6.41
C PHE A 122 -9.46 -8.25 -5.49
N GLY A 123 -8.63 -9.23 -5.84
CA GLY A 123 -7.37 -9.50 -5.15
C GLY A 123 -6.20 -8.70 -5.73
N ALA A 124 -5.07 -8.69 -4.99
CA ALA A 124 -3.87 -7.94 -5.33
C ALA A 124 -3.36 -8.17 -6.77
N ALA A 125 -3.40 -9.40 -7.28
CA ALA A 125 -2.94 -9.72 -8.64
C ALA A 125 -3.79 -9.05 -9.72
N GLN A 126 -5.09 -8.88 -9.47
CA GLN A 126 -6.01 -8.21 -10.38
C GLN A 126 -5.85 -6.70 -10.30
N ILE A 127 -5.46 -6.15 -9.15
CA ILE A 127 -5.25 -4.70 -8.96
C ILE A 127 -3.88 -4.24 -9.49
N ASN A 128 -2.86 -5.09 -9.38
CA ASN A 128 -1.49 -4.74 -9.73
C ASN A 128 -1.35 -4.29 -11.19
N GLY A 129 -0.70 -3.14 -11.40
CA GLY A 129 -0.48 -2.55 -12.71
C GLY A 129 -1.63 -1.69 -13.22
N ARG A 130 -2.75 -1.55 -12.49
CA ARG A 130 -3.87 -0.72 -12.91
C ARG A 130 -3.63 0.76 -12.69
N ALA A 131 -4.35 1.60 -13.42
CA ALA A 131 -4.38 3.04 -13.21
C ALA A 131 -5.14 3.40 -11.93
N ALA A 132 -4.58 4.28 -11.11
CA ALA A 132 -5.28 5.06 -10.11
C ALA A 132 -5.56 6.44 -10.69
N VAL A 133 -6.76 6.97 -10.45
CA VAL A 133 -7.21 8.28 -10.95
C VAL A 133 -7.66 9.13 -9.78
N VAL A 134 -7.22 10.40 -9.77
CA VAL A 134 -7.69 11.41 -8.81
C VAL A 134 -8.76 12.26 -9.47
N TYR A 135 -9.81 12.55 -8.73
CA TYR A 135 -10.93 13.39 -9.15
C TYR A 135 -10.97 14.70 -8.37
N ASP A 136 -11.32 15.80 -9.03
CA ASP A 136 -11.56 17.10 -8.38
C ASP A 136 -12.93 17.19 -7.69
N SER A 137 -13.27 18.36 -7.14
CA SER A 137 -14.54 18.62 -6.45
C SER A 137 -15.76 18.59 -7.39
N ALA A 138 -15.55 18.75 -8.69
CA ALA A 138 -16.58 18.62 -9.73
C ALA A 138 -16.70 17.18 -10.28
N GLY A 139 -15.84 16.25 -9.84
CA GLY A 139 -15.82 14.88 -10.33
C GLY A 139 -15.12 14.73 -11.69
N VAL A 140 -14.28 15.69 -12.07
CA VAL A 140 -13.42 15.62 -13.26
C VAL A 140 -12.16 14.85 -12.91
N ARG A 141 -11.72 13.96 -13.82
CA ARG A 141 -10.45 13.24 -13.69
C ARG A 141 -9.30 14.23 -13.90
N VAL A 142 -8.46 14.42 -12.88
CA VAL A 142 -7.40 15.44 -12.92
C VAL A 142 -6.02 14.82 -13.01
N GLY A 143 -5.78 13.69 -12.35
CA GLY A 143 -4.49 13.00 -12.40
C GLY A 143 -4.62 11.50 -12.56
N CYS A 144 -3.57 10.86 -13.07
CA CYS A 144 -3.47 9.41 -13.22
C CYS A 144 -2.10 8.89 -12.78
N ALA A 145 -2.05 7.68 -12.21
CA ALA A 145 -0.80 6.95 -12.03
C ALA A 145 -0.97 5.44 -12.15
N THR A 146 0.07 4.74 -12.59
CA THR A 146 0.06 3.28 -12.65
C THR A 146 0.50 2.68 -11.31
N ILE A 147 -0.37 1.89 -10.70
CA ILE A 147 -0.16 1.28 -9.38
C ILE A 147 0.78 0.08 -9.52
N THR A 148 1.80 0.03 -8.66
CA THR A 148 2.54 -1.21 -8.39
C THR A 148 2.19 -1.69 -7.00
N VAL A 149 1.56 -2.86 -6.90
CA VAL A 149 1.32 -3.51 -5.61
C VAL A 149 2.63 -4.14 -5.17
N ALA A 150 3.14 -3.73 -4.01
CA ALA A 150 4.35 -4.29 -3.45
C ALA A 150 4.10 -5.77 -3.12
N LYS A 151 4.65 -6.68 -3.92
CA LYS A 151 4.67 -8.10 -3.57
C LYS A 151 5.53 -8.25 -2.32
N LYS A 152 4.93 -8.55 -1.17
CA LYS A 152 5.68 -9.27 -0.13
C LYS A 152 6.00 -10.64 -0.71
N GLN A 153 7.21 -10.80 -1.24
CA GLN A 153 7.62 -12.10 -1.74
C GLN A 153 7.65 -13.04 -0.54
N LYS A 154 6.68 -13.96 -0.48
CA LYS A 154 6.60 -15.03 0.54
C LYS A 154 7.95 -15.71 0.75
N LYS A 155 8.79 -15.79 -0.29
CA LYS A 155 10.16 -16.30 -0.26
C LYS A 155 11.11 -15.49 0.63
N GLU A 156 11.06 -14.16 0.56
CA GLU A 156 11.92 -13.29 1.39
C GLU A 156 11.50 -13.30 2.86
N LEU A 157 10.19 -13.37 3.12
CA LEU A 157 9.64 -13.53 4.48
C LEU A 157 10.01 -14.89 5.10
N ILE A 158 9.88 -15.97 4.32
CA ILE A 158 10.27 -17.31 4.77
C ILE A 158 11.77 -17.37 5.00
N ASN A 159 12.59 -16.86 4.07
CA ASN A 159 14.04 -16.84 4.23
C ASN A 159 14.47 -16.02 5.45
N GLY A 160 13.89 -14.83 5.66
CA GLY A 160 14.19 -14.03 6.86
C GLY A 160 13.73 -14.68 8.17
N ALA A 161 12.67 -15.48 8.15
CA ALA A 161 12.25 -16.28 9.31
C ALA A 161 13.21 -17.45 9.58
N ILE A 162 13.71 -18.11 8.52
CA ILE A 162 14.71 -19.18 8.60
C ILE A 162 16.03 -18.64 9.16
N ASP A 163 16.50 -17.49 8.68
CA ASP A 163 17.76 -16.89 9.15
C ASP A 163 17.69 -16.56 10.65
N LYS A 164 16.56 -16.02 11.12
CA LYS A 164 16.34 -15.78 12.56
C LYS A 164 16.35 -17.07 13.38
N LEU A 165 15.77 -18.15 12.84
CA LEU A 165 15.78 -19.44 13.52
C LEU A 165 17.19 -19.99 13.63
N ASN A 166 17.99 -19.91 12.55
CA ASN A 166 19.39 -20.36 12.56
C ASN A 166 20.22 -19.56 13.56
N MET A 167 20.08 -18.23 13.59
CA MET A 167 20.77 -17.39 14.59
C MET A 167 20.41 -17.77 16.03
N ALA A 168 19.14 -18.07 16.30
CA ALA A 168 18.70 -18.49 17.63
C ALA A 168 19.26 -19.87 18.01
N VAL A 169 19.39 -20.78 17.04
CA VAL A 169 20.03 -22.08 17.24
C VAL A 169 21.51 -21.91 17.55
N ASP A 170 22.22 -21.07 16.81
CA ASP A 170 23.65 -20.81 17.04
C ASP A 170 23.88 -20.22 18.44
N GLN A 171 23.07 -19.23 18.84
CA GLN A 171 23.12 -18.65 20.19
C GLN A 171 22.86 -19.68 21.29
N LEU A 172 21.91 -20.59 21.08
CA LEU A 172 21.63 -21.66 22.04
C LEU A 172 22.82 -22.62 22.15
N MET A 173 23.45 -22.96 21.03
CA MET A 173 24.63 -23.84 21.01
C MET A 173 25.82 -23.22 21.74
N ASP A 174 26.06 -21.92 21.55
CA ASP A 174 27.10 -21.18 22.27
C ASP A 174 26.83 -21.19 23.78
N HIS A 175 25.61 -20.87 24.22
CA HIS A 175 25.25 -20.93 25.64
C HIS A 175 25.40 -22.34 26.24
N ILE A 176 25.07 -23.39 25.49
CA ILE A 176 25.27 -24.78 25.94
C ILE A 176 26.77 -25.07 26.11
N LYS A 177 27.60 -24.60 25.17
CA LYS A 177 29.04 -24.80 25.23
C LYS A 177 29.65 -24.10 26.43
N ASP A 178 29.28 -22.84 26.67
CA ASP A 178 29.75 -22.07 27.83
C ASP A 178 29.35 -22.76 29.14
N ALA A 179 28.11 -23.23 29.25
CA ALA A 179 27.66 -23.95 30.45
C ALA A 179 28.42 -25.28 30.68
N ILE A 180 28.81 -25.98 29.62
CA ILE A 180 29.63 -27.20 29.72
C ILE A 180 31.04 -26.86 30.19
N GLU A 181 31.64 -25.78 29.68
CA GLU A 181 32.96 -25.30 30.09
C GLU A 181 32.97 -24.91 31.57
N ASP A 182 31.96 -24.17 32.02
CA ASP A 182 31.77 -23.80 33.44
C ASP A 182 31.65 -25.05 34.35
N LEU A 183 30.85 -26.04 33.92
CA LEU A 183 30.70 -27.30 34.66
C LEU A 183 32.02 -28.08 34.73
N ALA A 184 32.78 -28.12 33.64
CA ALA A 184 34.08 -28.80 33.61
C ALA A 184 35.09 -28.11 34.54
N GLU A 185 35.11 -26.77 34.58
CA GLU A 185 35.97 -26.02 35.50
C GLU A 185 35.57 -26.24 36.96
N ALA A 186 34.27 -26.24 37.26
CA ALA A 186 33.76 -26.53 38.61
C ALA A 186 34.13 -27.94 39.07
N ALA A 187 33.98 -28.95 38.21
CA ALA A 187 34.37 -30.33 38.49
C ALA A 187 35.88 -30.43 38.79
N ASN A 188 36.74 -29.78 37.99
CA ASN A 188 38.19 -29.81 38.19
C ASN A 188 38.63 -29.14 39.50
N LYS A 189 37.98 -28.03 39.89
CA LYS A 189 38.22 -27.39 41.20
C LYS A 189 37.82 -28.28 42.37
N SER A 190 36.72 -29.03 42.26
CA SER A 190 36.25 -29.93 43.33
C SER A 190 37.24 -31.08 43.63
N HIS A 191 37.96 -31.56 42.61
CA HIS A 191 38.98 -32.60 42.76
C HIS A 191 40.27 -32.15 43.45
N HIS A 192 40.54 -30.84 43.54
CA HIS A 192 41.76 -30.31 44.18
C HIS A 192 41.63 -30.09 45.70
N TYR A 193 40.41 -30.22 46.26
CA TYR A 193 40.13 -30.00 47.68
C TYR A 193 39.68 -31.27 48.42
N GLY A 194 39.81 -32.46 47.80
CA GLY A 194 39.46 -33.76 48.37
C GLY A 194 40.67 -34.59 48.80
#